data_AF-A0A942SDV1-F1
#
_entry.id   AF-A0A942SDV1-F1
#
_cell.length_a   1.000
_cell.length_b   1.000
_cell.length_c   1.000
_cell.angle_alpha   90.00
_cell.angle_beta   90.00
_cell.angle_gamma   90.00
#
_symmetry.space_group_name_H-M   'P 1'
#
loop_
_entity.id
_entity.type
_entity.pdbx_description
1 polymer ?
#
loop_
_entity_poly.entity_id
_entity_poly.type
_entity_poly.pdbx_seq_one_letter_code
_entity_poly.pdbx_strand_id
1 'polypeptide(L)'
;MPKEIEIIPPPRMPELKPQRASVSASVPGVRSYGTLDGIEAYFDKQRYMRTGKVVDKLTDLNRKEAALYSSQSAATTEYIRRQEELFRLQDLPERLGHEQTVRRIVRFDQLCEVRHTHELNQQRRRKDYMLGETEVVQTKAKLTHARTVLLDAQQQYEAQAKYGGTTHELHHKKQIVELLQIELEAEERRALLRSHNVDLGDDDRRQREFAEEESEQFERELREDLEKMGAK
;
A
#
# COMPACT_ATOMS: atom_id res chain seq x y z
N MET A 1 0.38 -5.71 -44.26
CA MET A 1 0.46 -6.32 -45.60
C MET A 1 -0.91 -6.17 -46.26
N PRO A 2 -1.01 -5.93 -47.56
CA PRO A 2 -0.54 -4.80 -48.39
C PRO A 2 -1.80 -3.94 -48.78
N LYS A 3 -1.84 -2.91 -49.63
CA LYS A 3 -1.40 -2.83 -51.03
C LYS A 3 -1.39 -1.38 -51.54
N GLU A 4 -0.28 -1.08 -52.21
CA GLU A 4 -0.12 -0.46 -53.53
C GLU A 4 -0.93 0.79 -53.91
N ILE A 5 -0.15 1.79 -54.32
CA ILE A 5 -0.55 3.00 -55.02
C ILE A 5 -0.94 2.64 -56.45
N GLU A 6 -2.15 3.00 -56.88
CA GLU A 6 -2.51 3.10 -58.29
C GLU A 6 -2.61 4.57 -58.69
N ILE A 7 -1.54 5.09 -59.30
CA ILE A 7 -1.58 6.31 -60.11
C ILE A 7 -1.91 5.87 -61.53
N ILE A 8 -3.10 6.21 -62.01
CA ILE A 8 -3.52 5.94 -63.39
C ILE A 8 -2.98 7.05 -64.30
N PRO A 9 -2.22 6.72 -65.38
CA PRO A 9 -1.67 7.68 -66.34
C PRO A 9 -2.69 8.09 -67.44
N PRO A 10 -2.47 9.19 -68.20
CA PRO A 10 -3.54 9.91 -68.89
C PRO A 10 -3.70 9.54 -70.39
N PRO A 11 -4.93 9.67 -70.97
CA PRO A 11 -5.05 9.91 -72.42
C PRO A 11 -6.19 10.91 -72.77
N ARG A 12 -6.22 11.67 -73.87
CA ARG A 12 -5.29 12.19 -74.89
C ARG A 12 -6.02 13.43 -75.46
N MET A 13 -5.33 14.55 -75.69
CA MET A 13 -5.95 15.67 -76.40
C MET A 13 -6.08 15.34 -77.91
N PRO A 14 -7.13 15.82 -78.59
CA PRO A 14 -7.25 15.68 -80.04
C PRO A 14 -6.16 16.50 -80.75
N GLU A 15 -5.49 15.89 -81.73
CA GLU A 15 -4.54 16.58 -82.59
C GLU A 15 -5.27 17.58 -83.50
N LEU A 16 -4.97 18.87 -83.31
CA LEU A 16 -5.35 19.93 -84.25
C LEU A 16 -4.48 19.81 -85.51
N LYS A 17 -5.11 19.44 -86.63
CA LYS A 17 -4.48 19.57 -87.96
C LYS A 17 -4.23 21.06 -88.27
N PRO A 18 -3.10 21.43 -88.88
CA PRO A 18 -2.85 22.81 -89.29
C PRO A 18 -3.50 23.09 -90.64
N GLN A 19 -4.37 24.10 -90.72
CA GLN A 19 -4.68 24.77 -91.98
C GLN A 19 -4.39 26.27 -91.88
N ARG A 20 -3.25 26.58 -92.50
CA ARG A 20 -2.76 27.82 -93.10
C ARG A 20 -3.61 29.08 -92.90
N ALA A 21 -2.93 30.08 -92.35
CA ALA A 21 -3.29 31.47 -92.44
C ALA A 21 -3.40 31.94 -93.90
N SER A 22 -4.55 32.51 -94.26
CA SER A 22 -4.60 33.70 -95.11
C SER A 22 -5.89 34.47 -94.89
N VAL A 23 -5.70 35.64 -94.32
CA VAL A 23 -6.43 36.91 -94.51
C VAL A 23 -7.53 36.86 -95.58
N SER A 24 -8.79 36.98 -95.15
CA SER A 24 -9.73 37.87 -95.82
C SER A 24 -9.97 39.05 -94.88
N ALA A 25 -9.37 40.18 -95.23
CA ALA A 25 -9.73 41.44 -94.63
C ALA A 25 -11.13 41.80 -95.15
N SER A 26 -12.13 41.76 -94.27
CA SER A 26 -13.32 42.59 -94.42
C SER A 26 -13.39 43.56 -93.23
N VAL A 27 -13.53 44.82 -93.63
CA VAL A 27 -13.55 46.09 -92.88
C VAL A 27 -14.83 46.17 -92.00
N PRO A 28 -14.86 47.02 -90.96
CA PRO A 28 -15.61 46.79 -89.73
C PRO A 28 -17.12 46.86 -89.97
N GLY A 29 -17.77 45.72 -89.73
CA GLY A 29 -19.21 45.61 -89.66
C GLY A 29 -19.72 46.11 -88.32
N VAL A 30 -20.52 47.16 -88.38
CA VAL A 30 -21.56 47.55 -87.42
C VAL A 30 -22.04 46.33 -86.65
N ARG A 31 -21.92 46.34 -85.32
CA ARG A 31 -22.46 45.27 -84.45
C ARG A 31 -23.97 45.24 -84.63
N SER A 32 -24.44 44.39 -85.55
CA SER A 32 -25.84 44.07 -85.72
C SER A 32 -26.30 43.35 -84.47
N TYR A 33 -27.24 43.96 -83.75
CA TYR A 33 -28.14 43.24 -82.86
C TYR A 33 -29.11 42.40 -83.71
N GLY A 34 -28.61 41.46 -84.51
CA GLY A 34 -29.37 40.92 -85.64
C GLY A 34 -29.07 39.49 -86.10
N THR A 35 -28.29 38.71 -85.35
CA THR A 35 -28.26 37.25 -85.52
C THR A 35 -28.71 36.58 -84.23
N LEU A 36 -29.55 35.55 -84.34
CA LEU A 36 -30.10 34.80 -83.20
C LEU A 36 -28.99 34.36 -82.24
N ASP A 37 -27.88 33.88 -82.79
CA ASP A 37 -26.69 33.44 -82.06
C ASP A 37 -26.07 34.53 -81.15
N GLY A 38 -26.10 35.80 -81.57
CA GLY A 38 -25.54 36.92 -80.80
C GLY A 38 -26.42 37.39 -79.63
N ILE A 39 -27.74 37.25 -79.78
CA ILE A 39 -28.72 37.53 -78.73
C ILE A 39 -28.70 36.42 -77.69
N GLU A 40 -28.61 35.15 -78.12
CA GLU A 40 -28.47 33.99 -77.23
C GLU A 40 -27.19 34.08 -76.37
N ALA A 41 -26.05 34.41 -76.97
CA ALA A 41 -24.79 34.57 -76.22
C ALA A 41 -24.84 35.68 -75.14
N TYR A 42 -25.60 36.77 -75.38
CA TYR A 42 -25.79 37.83 -74.39
C TYR A 42 -26.65 37.37 -73.20
N PHE A 43 -27.75 36.67 -73.47
CA PHE A 43 -28.61 36.13 -72.40
C PHE A 43 -27.94 35.00 -71.63
N ASP A 44 -27.15 34.16 -72.28
CA ASP A 44 -26.34 33.14 -71.62
C ASP A 44 -25.30 33.77 -70.71
N LYS A 45 -24.55 34.79 -71.18
CA LYS A 45 -23.60 35.52 -70.33
C LYS A 45 -24.27 36.18 -69.12
N GLN A 46 -25.47 36.74 -69.29
CA GLN A 46 -26.27 37.30 -68.18
C GLN A 46 -26.76 36.21 -67.22
N ARG A 47 -27.16 35.04 -67.71
CA ARG A 47 -27.51 33.89 -66.89
C ARG A 47 -26.31 33.38 -66.10
N TYR A 48 -25.16 33.18 -66.73
CA TYR A 48 -23.92 32.75 -66.07
C TYR A 48 -23.46 33.72 -64.98
N MET A 49 -23.56 35.03 -65.20
CA MET A 49 -23.21 36.04 -64.19
C MET A 49 -24.19 36.05 -63.01
N ARG A 50 -25.47 35.81 -63.26
CA ARG A 50 -26.49 35.68 -62.21
C ARG A 50 -26.33 34.38 -61.42
N THR A 51 -26.06 33.26 -62.10
CA THR A 51 -25.82 31.97 -61.44
C THR A 51 -24.52 31.99 -60.64
N GLY A 52 -23.44 32.59 -61.15
CA GLY A 52 -22.19 32.77 -60.40
C GLY A 52 -22.38 33.51 -59.08
N LYS A 53 -23.11 34.65 -59.10
CA LYS A 53 -23.43 35.40 -57.87
C LYS A 53 -24.33 34.64 -56.89
N VAL A 54 -25.21 33.77 -57.38
CA VAL A 54 -26.06 32.92 -56.52
C VAL A 54 -25.24 31.81 -55.89
N VAL A 55 -24.33 31.18 -56.66
CA VAL A 55 -23.42 30.16 -56.16
C VAL A 55 -22.49 30.74 -55.10
N ASP A 56 -21.87 31.90 -55.33
CA ASP A 56 -21.00 32.54 -54.34
C ASP A 56 -21.74 32.82 -53.02
N LYS A 57 -22.96 33.37 -53.08
CA LYS A 57 -23.79 33.60 -51.89
C LYS A 57 -24.16 32.32 -51.16
N LEU A 58 -24.49 31.24 -51.88
CA LEU A 58 -24.77 29.94 -51.29
C LEU A 58 -23.52 29.34 -50.63
N THR A 59 -22.34 29.49 -51.25
CA THR A 59 -21.09 29.03 -50.64
C THR A 59 -20.73 29.82 -49.39
N ASP A 60 -20.98 31.13 -49.35
CA ASP A 60 -20.75 31.94 -48.15
C ASP A 60 -21.75 31.64 -47.03
N LEU A 61 -23.02 31.36 -47.36
CA LEU A 61 -24.00 30.89 -46.39
C LEU A 61 -23.62 29.52 -45.82
N ASN A 62 -23.25 28.57 -46.67
CA ASN A 62 -22.78 27.25 -46.22
C ASN A 62 -21.52 27.33 -45.35
N ARG A 63 -20.59 28.23 -45.66
CA ARG A 63 -19.41 28.47 -44.81
C ARG A 63 -19.78 29.03 -43.45
N LYS A 64 -20.73 29.97 -43.40
CA LYS A 64 -21.22 30.54 -42.13
C LYS A 64 -21.99 29.50 -41.30
N GLU A 65 -22.82 28.68 -41.95
CA GLU A 65 -23.52 27.58 -41.30
C GLU A 65 -22.54 26.54 -40.75
N ALA A 66 -21.54 26.12 -41.55
CA ALA A 66 -20.51 25.19 -41.11
C ALA A 66 -19.70 25.74 -39.92
N ALA A 67 -19.34 27.03 -39.94
CA ALA A 67 -18.67 27.68 -38.82
C ALA A 67 -19.55 27.67 -37.56
N LEU A 68 -20.85 27.94 -37.71
CA LEU A 68 -21.80 27.95 -36.59
C LEU A 68 -21.97 26.54 -35.99
N TYR A 69 -22.12 25.50 -36.81
CA TYR A 69 -22.15 24.11 -36.36
C TYR A 69 -20.86 23.69 -35.67
N SER A 70 -19.70 24.10 -36.18
CA SER A 70 -18.40 23.79 -35.55
C SER A 70 -18.28 24.45 -34.17
N SER A 71 -18.73 25.69 -34.02
CA SER A 71 -18.71 26.40 -32.75
C SER A 71 -19.68 25.80 -31.73
N GLN A 72 -20.86 25.35 -32.16
CA GLN A 72 -21.80 24.65 -31.31
C GLN A 72 -21.27 23.29 -30.87
N SER A 73 -20.63 22.54 -31.77
CA SER A 73 -20.02 21.24 -31.44
C SER A 73 -18.85 21.38 -30.47
N ALA A 74 -18.02 22.42 -30.62
CA ALA A 74 -16.96 22.73 -29.66
C ALA A 74 -17.53 23.12 -28.28
N ALA A 75 -18.58 23.94 -28.25
CA ALA A 75 -19.22 24.35 -26.99
C ALA A 75 -19.87 23.17 -26.25
N THR A 76 -20.51 22.23 -26.95
CA THR A 76 -21.14 21.06 -26.31
C THR A 76 -20.11 20.07 -25.78
N THR A 77 -19.04 19.83 -26.52
CA THR A 77 -17.94 18.96 -26.07
C THR A 77 -17.22 19.55 -24.86
N GLU A 78 -16.99 20.86 -24.85
CA GLU A 78 -16.40 21.54 -23.69
C GLU A 78 -17.33 21.54 -22.48
N TYR A 79 -18.65 21.72 -22.69
CA TYR A 79 -19.65 21.60 -21.64
C TYR A 79 -19.68 20.20 -21.01
N ILE A 80 -19.68 19.14 -21.83
CA ILE A 80 -19.66 17.75 -21.34
C ILE A 80 -18.39 17.50 -20.51
N ARG A 81 -17.23 17.95 -20.99
CA ARG A 81 -15.96 17.81 -20.26
C ARG A 81 -16.00 18.51 -18.91
N ARG A 82 -16.55 19.73 -18.84
CA ARG A 82 -16.72 20.46 -17.57
C ARG A 82 -17.68 19.75 -16.61
N GLN A 83 -18.74 19.14 -17.12
CA GLN A 83 -19.66 18.34 -16.30
C GLN A 83 -18.97 17.09 -15.72
N GLU A 84 -18.15 16.39 -16.51
CA GLU A 84 -17.39 15.24 -16.03
C GLU A 84 -16.36 15.61 -14.96
N GLU A 85 -15.68 16.76 -15.10
CA GLU A 85 -14.73 17.27 -14.11
C GLU A 85 -15.42 17.68 -12.80
N LEU A 86 -16.59 18.34 -12.88
CA LEU A 86 -17.39 18.70 -11.71
C LEU A 86 -17.91 17.48 -10.96
N PHE A 87 -18.34 16.43 -11.67
CA PHE A 87 -18.80 15.18 -11.05
C PHE A 87 -17.66 14.49 -10.28
N ARG A 88 -16.44 14.45 -10.86
CA ARG A 88 -15.25 13.91 -10.19
C ARG A 88 -14.87 14.69 -8.93
N LEU A 89 -15.07 16.01 -8.92
CA LEU A 89 -14.82 16.86 -7.76
C LEU A 89 -15.87 16.69 -6.66
N GLN A 90 -17.12 16.40 -7.02
CA GLN A 90 -18.19 16.11 -6.06
C GLN A 90 -17.96 14.79 -5.31
N ASP A 91 -17.44 13.76 -5.96
CA ASP A 91 -17.20 12.44 -5.35
C ASP A 91 -15.91 12.37 -4.50
N LEU A 92 -15.04 13.36 -4.61
CA LEU A 92 -13.72 13.38 -3.98
C LEU A 92 -13.75 13.36 -2.45
N PRO A 93 -14.65 14.10 -1.76
CA PRO A 93 -14.79 14.05 -0.30
C PRO A 93 -15.21 12.67 0.21
N GLU A 94 -16.14 12.01 -0.48
CA GLU A 94 -16.62 10.68 -0.10
C GLU A 94 -15.53 9.62 -0.25
N ARG A 95 -14.74 9.69 -1.33
CA ARG A 95 -13.58 8.80 -1.54
C ARG A 95 -12.48 9.01 -0.50
N LEU A 96 -12.15 10.27 -0.18
CA LEU A 96 -11.17 10.58 0.86
C LEU A 96 -11.63 10.14 2.25
N GLY A 97 -12.91 10.35 2.57
CA GLY A 97 -13.50 9.88 3.84
C GLY A 97 -13.49 8.35 3.95
N HIS A 98 -13.82 7.66 2.87
CA HIS A 98 -13.77 6.19 2.81
C HIS A 98 -12.33 5.66 2.98
N GLU A 99 -11.35 6.22 2.27
CA GLU A 99 -9.94 5.83 2.41
C GLU A 99 -9.40 6.05 3.84
N GLN A 100 -9.73 7.17 4.47
CA GLN A 100 -9.32 7.44 5.85
C GLN A 100 -9.95 6.46 6.83
N THR A 101 -11.22 6.09 6.61
CA THR A 101 -11.93 5.12 7.44
C THR A 101 -11.33 3.72 7.30
N VAL A 102 -11.04 3.28 6.06
CA VAL A 102 -10.36 2.00 5.80
C VAL A 102 -8.98 1.95 6.45
N ARG A 103 -8.18 3.03 6.33
CA ARG A 103 -6.86 3.09 7.00
C ARG A 103 -6.97 3.03 8.53
N ARG A 104 -8.01 3.65 9.11
CA ARG A 104 -8.27 3.57 10.56
C ARG A 104 -8.63 2.16 11.00
N ILE A 105 -9.49 1.46 10.26
CA ILE A 105 -9.88 0.07 10.56
C ILE A 105 -8.67 -0.85 10.48
N VAL A 106 -7.88 -0.78 9.40
CA VAL A 106 -6.67 -1.60 9.24
C VAL A 106 -5.67 -1.36 10.38
N ARG A 107 -5.48 -0.10 10.79
CA ARG A 107 -4.59 0.23 11.91
C ARG A 107 -5.13 -0.27 13.25
N PHE A 108 -6.45 -0.26 13.44
CA PHE A 108 -7.09 -0.81 14.64
C PHE A 108 -6.92 -2.34 14.73
N ASP A 109 -7.11 -3.06 13.62
CA ASP A 109 -6.92 -4.51 13.57
C ASP A 109 -5.46 -4.88 13.87
N GLN A 110 -4.49 -4.14 13.32
CA GLN A 110 -3.07 -4.31 13.63
C GLN A 110 -2.75 -4.12 15.12
N LEU A 111 -3.34 -3.10 15.76
CA LEU A 111 -3.16 -2.88 17.20
C LEU A 111 -3.79 -4.01 18.03
N CYS A 112 -4.95 -4.53 17.61
CA CYS A 112 -5.58 -5.68 18.26
C CYS A 112 -4.70 -6.95 18.17
N GLU A 113 -4.09 -7.22 17.01
CA GLU A 113 -3.17 -8.35 16.84
C GLU A 113 -1.93 -8.23 17.74
N VAL A 114 -1.30 -7.06 17.75
CA VAL A 114 -0.13 -6.80 18.62
C VAL A 114 -0.51 -6.99 20.08
N ARG A 115 -1.65 -6.45 20.53
CA ARG A 115 -2.15 -6.62 21.89
C ARG A 115 -2.38 -8.09 22.23
N HIS A 116 -3.02 -8.86 21.35
CA HIS A 116 -3.27 -10.28 21.58
C HIS A 116 -1.95 -11.08 21.72
N THR A 117 -0.94 -10.78 20.88
CA THR A 117 0.38 -11.40 21.03
C THR A 117 1.06 -11.03 22.35
N HIS A 118 0.89 -9.79 22.80
CA HIS A 118 1.40 -9.34 24.09
C HIS A 118 0.75 -10.10 25.26
N GLU A 119 -0.59 -10.22 25.25
CA GLU A 119 -1.36 -10.96 26.26
C GLU A 119 -0.96 -12.44 26.32
N LEU A 120 -0.80 -13.11 25.16
CA LEU A 120 -0.33 -14.49 25.09
C LEU A 120 1.09 -14.65 25.66
N ASN A 121 2.00 -13.73 25.32
CA ASN A 121 3.36 -13.75 25.85
C ASN A 121 3.38 -13.45 27.35
N GLN A 122 2.49 -12.61 27.86
CA GLN A 122 2.33 -12.35 29.29
C GLN A 122 1.86 -13.62 30.03
N GLN A 123 0.89 -14.35 29.49
CA GLN A 123 0.40 -15.60 30.07
C GLN A 123 1.48 -16.70 30.10
N ARG A 124 2.22 -16.89 29.00
CA ARG A 124 3.34 -17.85 28.95
C ARG A 124 4.38 -17.56 30.03
N ARG A 125 4.77 -16.29 30.16
CA ARG A 125 5.75 -15.86 31.17
C ARG A 125 5.25 -16.01 32.60
N ARG A 126 3.97 -15.73 32.89
CA ARG A 126 3.36 -16.02 34.20
C ARG A 126 3.41 -17.50 34.55
N LYS A 127 3.18 -18.36 33.55
CA LYS A 127 3.29 -19.81 33.73
C LYS A 127 4.73 -20.22 34.04
N ASP A 128 5.70 -19.69 33.31
CA ASP A 128 7.13 -19.97 33.52
C ASP A 128 7.60 -19.47 34.90
N TYR A 129 7.09 -18.32 35.35
CA TYR A 129 7.36 -17.79 36.70
C TYR A 129 6.80 -18.70 37.81
N MET A 130 5.53 -19.09 37.71
CA MET A 130 4.95 -20.01 38.70
C MET A 130 5.70 -21.35 38.74
N LEU A 131 6.17 -21.84 37.58
CA LEU A 131 7.04 -23.01 37.53
C LEU A 131 8.38 -22.73 38.24
N GLY A 132 9.02 -21.58 37.97
CA GLY A 132 10.25 -21.15 38.65
C GLY A 132 10.13 -21.05 40.17
N GLU A 133 9.05 -20.46 40.69
CA GLU A 133 8.79 -20.40 42.14
C GLU A 133 8.67 -21.79 42.76
N THR A 134 7.97 -22.70 42.09
CA THR A 134 7.84 -24.08 42.57
C THR A 134 9.19 -24.79 42.57
N GLU A 135 10.05 -24.53 41.60
CA GLU A 135 11.41 -25.08 41.55
C GLU A 135 12.31 -24.53 42.67
N VAL A 136 12.16 -23.25 43.04
CA VAL A 136 12.88 -22.65 44.17
C VAL A 136 12.42 -23.26 45.50
N VAL A 137 11.12 -23.47 45.67
CA VAL A 137 10.58 -24.12 46.88
C VAL A 137 11.05 -25.58 46.97
N GLN A 138 11.01 -26.31 45.86
CA GLN A 138 11.48 -27.70 45.81
C GLN A 138 12.99 -27.83 46.08
N THR A 139 13.80 -26.91 45.56
CA THR A 139 15.26 -26.92 45.80
C THR A 139 15.60 -26.62 47.25
N LYS A 140 14.91 -25.66 47.88
CA LYS A 140 15.04 -25.41 49.32
C LYS A 140 14.69 -26.66 50.13
N ALA A 141 13.60 -27.35 49.79
CA ALA A 141 13.19 -28.58 50.48
C ALA A 141 14.24 -29.70 50.33
N LYS A 142 14.79 -29.89 49.12
CA LYS A 142 15.87 -30.86 48.87
C LYS A 142 17.12 -30.55 49.67
N LEU A 143 17.51 -29.29 49.73
CA LEU A 143 18.68 -28.82 50.45
C LEU A 143 18.51 -28.98 51.97
N THR A 144 17.31 -28.70 52.51
CA THR A 144 17.01 -29.01 53.92
C THR A 144 17.06 -30.50 54.20
N HIS A 145 16.54 -31.33 53.30
CA HIS A 145 16.60 -32.79 53.46
C HIS A 145 18.04 -33.31 53.43
N ALA A 146 18.85 -32.88 52.47
CA ALA A 146 20.27 -33.25 52.39
C ALA A 146 21.05 -32.86 53.66
N ARG A 147 20.79 -31.68 54.22
CA ARG A 147 21.39 -31.24 55.50
C ARG A 147 20.99 -32.13 56.67
N THR A 148 19.71 -32.50 56.78
CA THR A 148 19.24 -33.40 57.84
C THR A 148 19.89 -34.78 57.74
N VAL A 149 19.95 -35.35 56.54
CA VAL A 149 20.56 -36.67 56.31
C VAL A 149 22.06 -36.66 56.63
N LEU A 150 22.78 -35.58 56.26
CA LEU A 150 24.19 -35.42 56.59
C LEU A 150 24.41 -35.31 58.11
N LEU A 151 23.59 -34.52 58.81
CA LEU A 151 23.67 -34.36 60.25
C LEU A 151 23.47 -35.69 60.97
N ASP A 152 22.46 -36.46 60.56
CA ASP A 152 22.19 -37.79 61.13
C ASP A 152 23.35 -38.76 60.87
N ALA A 153 23.91 -38.76 59.65
CA ALA A 153 25.07 -39.58 59.31
C ALA A 153 26.32 -39.21 60.13
N GLN A 154 26.55 -37.92 60.38
CA GLN A 154 27.63 -37.42 61.24
C GLN A 154 27.45 -37.86 62.70
N GLN A 155 26.23 -37.73 63.24
CA GLN A 155 25.92 -38.19 64.60
C GLN A 155 26.10 -39.70 64.73
N GLN A 156 25.69 -40.48 63.72
CA GLN A 156 25.89 -41.94 63.70
C GLN A 156 27.36 -42.34 63.59
N TYR A 157 28.16 -41.58 62.85
CA TYR A 157 29.62 -41.78 62.78
C TYR A 157 30.28 -41.47 64.13
N GLU A 158 29.96 -40.31 64.72
CA GLU A 158 30.49 -39.91 66.02
C GLU A 158 30.12 -40.87 67.15
N ALA A 159 28.86 -41.32 67.18
CA ALA A 159 28.41 -42.32 68.14
C ALA A 159 29.20 -43.62 67.97
N GLN A 160 29.36 -44.11 66.74
CA GLN A 160 30.14 -45.32 66.47
C GLN A 160 31.62 -45.17 66.86
N ALA A 161 32.20 -43.98 66.64
CA ALA A 161 33.58 -43.67 67.01
C ALA A 161 33.78 -43.62 68.53
N LYS A 162 32.77 -43.10 69.26
CA LYS A 162 32.79 -42.98 70.73
C LYS A 162 32.50 -44.32 71.44
N TYR A 163 31.66 -45.18 70.87
CA TYR A 163 31.17 -46.42 71.52
C TYR A 163 31.79 -47.71 70.97
N GLY A 164 32.85 -47.63 70.17
CA GLY A 164 33.71 -48.79 69.86
C GLY A 164 33.33 -49.61 68.63
N GLY A 165 33.08 -48.98 67.49
CA GLY A 165 32.91 -49.68 66.21
C GLY A 165 34.17 -50.32 65.66
N THR A 166 34.01 -51.30 64.75
CA THR A 166 35.15 -51.89 64.04
C THR A 166 35.79 -50.87 63.10
N THR A 167 37.10 -51.01 62.84
CA THR A 167 37.83 -50.10 61.93
C THR A 167 37.20 -50.04 60.54
N HIS A 168 36.66 -51.15 60.05
CA HIS A 168 35.95 -51.24 58.78
C HIS A 168 34.62 -50.47 58.79
N GLU A 169 33.80 -50.61 59.84
CA GLU A 169 32.53 -49.88 59.98
C GLU A 169 32.74 -48.36 60.07
N LEU A 170 33.75 -47.93 60.82
CA LEU A 170 34.09 -46.51 60.93
C LEU A 170 34.53 -45.94 59.59
N HIS A 171 35.35 -46.68 58.84
CA HIS A 171 35.77 -46.28 57.50
C HIS A 171 34.58 -46.14 56.55
N HIS A 172 33.68 -47.11 56.53
CA HIS A 172 32.49 -47.09 55.68
C HIS A 172 31.54 -45.93 56.04
N LYS A 173 31.29 -45.69 57.34
CA LYS A 173 30.47 -44.55 57.79
C LYS A 173 31.13 -43.21 57.47
N LYS A 174 32.46 -43.11 57.56
CA LYS A 174 33.20 -41.91 57.15
C LYS A 174 33.04 -41.63 55.66
N GLN A 175 33.15 -42.65 54.82
CA GLN A 175 32.92 -42.52 53.37
C GLN A 175 31.49 -42.06 53.06
N ILE A 176 30.49 -42.57 53.79
CA ILE A 176 29.09 -42.12 53.64
C ILE A 176 28.96 -40.62 53.97
N VAL A 177 29.59 -40.16 55.07
CA VAL A 177 29.57 -38.73 55.44
C VAL A 177 30.26 -37.87 54.38
N GLU A 178 31.42 -38.29 53.88
CA GLU A 178 32.16 -37.58 52.82
C GLU A 178 31.34 -37.49 51.51
N LEU A 179 30.66 -38.57 51.11
CA LEU A 179 29.78 -38.58 49.94
C LEU A 179 28.57 -37.65 50.12
N LEU A 180 27.92 -37.69 51.28
CA LEU A 180 26.78 -36.81 51.60
C LEU A 180 27.19 -35.33 51.65
N GLN A 181 28.42 -35.02 52.05
CA GLN A 181 28.98 -33.66 51.97
C GLN A 181 29.11 -33.19 50.52
N ILE A 182 29.65 -34.04 49.63
CA ILE A 182 29.77 -33.72 48.21
C ILE A 182 28.38 -33.51 47.58
N GLU A 183 27.41 -34.36 47.92
CA GLU A 183 26.03 -34.21 47.45
C GLU A 183 25.38 -32.91 47.93
N LEU A 184 25.61 -32.53 49.20
CA LEU A 184 25.15 -31.26 49.74
C LEU A 184 25.78 -30.06 49.00
N GLU A 185 27.10 -30.07 48.79
CA GLU A 185 27.79 -29.01 48.04
C GLU A 185 27.29 -28.89 46.60
N ALA A 186 27.01 -30.02 45.94
CA ALA A 186 26.46 -30.04 44.60
C ALA A 186 25.05 -29.42 44.55
N GLU A 187 24.19 -29.73 45.52
CA GLU A 187 22.87 -29.13 45.64
C GLU A 187 22.92 -27.64 46.05
N GLU A 188 23.87 -27.23 46.88
CA GLU A 188 24.10 -25.82 47.21
C GLU A 188 24.52 -25.01 45.97
N ARG A 189 25.41 -25.56 45.13
CA ARG A 189 25.77 -24.94 43.84
C ARG A 189 24.57 -24.86 42.88
N ARG A 190 23.74 -25.91 42.81
CA ARG A 190 22.51 -25.90 41.99
C ARG A 190 21.52 -24.86 42.51
N ALA A 191 21.36 -24.72 43.82
CA ALA A 191 20.49 -23.74 44.44
C ALA A 191 20.98 -22.31 44.15
N LEU A 192 22.29 -22.05 44.25
CA LEU A 192 22.90 -20.75 43.91
C LEU A 192 22.70 -20.38 42.43
N LEU A 193 22.89 -21.33 41.51
CA LEU A 193 22.66 -21.08 40.08
C LEU A 193 21.18 -20.78 39.80
N ARG A 194 20.26 -21.43 40.51
CA ARG A 194 18.83 -21.18 40.37
C ARG A 194 18.41 -19.84 40.97
N SER A 195 18.95 -19.44 42.13
CA SER A 195 18.65 -18.11 42.71
C SER A 195 19.15 -16.99 41.81
N HIS A 196 20.35 -17.12 41.25
CA HIS A 196 20.90 -16.16 40.30
C HIS A 196 20.03 -16.00 39.04
N ASN A 197 19.43 -17.08 38.54
CA ASN A 197 18.51 -17.02 37.39
C ASN A 197 17.17 -16.37 37.73
N VAL A 198 16.72 -16.46 38.99
CA VAL A 198 15.50 -15.78 39.47
C VAL A 198 15.76 -14.28 39.62
N ASP A 199 16.91 -13.88 40.17
CA ASP A 199 17.29 -12.47 40.34
C ASP A 199 17.36 -11.74 38.97
N LEU A 200 17.91 -12.40 37.95
CA LEU A 200 17.90 -11.89 36.56
C LEU A 200 16.47 -11.75 36.00
N GLY A 201 15.55 -12.65 36.38
CA GLY A 201 14.14 -12.59 35.99
C GLY A 201 13.37 -11.42 36.64
N ASP A 202 13.72 -11.06 37.88
CA ASP A 202 13.09 -9.96 38.62
C ASP A 202 13.56 -8.57 38.13
N ASP A 203 14.81 -8.43 37.69
CA ASP A 203 15.29 -7.19 37.08
C ASP A 203 14.67 -6.96 35.69
N ASP A 204 14.53 -8.03 34.90
CA ASP A 204 13.78 -8.03 33.65
C ASP A 204 12.30 -7.63 33.87
N ARG A 205 11.71 -8.05 34.99
CA ARG A 205 10.34 -7.69 35.35
C ARG A 205 10.22 -6.22 35.70
N ARG A 206 11.10 -5.68 36.55
CA ARG A 206 11.09 -4.27 36.93
C ARG A 206 11.24 -3.35 35.72
N GLN A 207 12.17 -3.65 34.81
CA GLN A 207 12.33 -2.86 33.57
C GLN A 207 11.08 -2.88 32.68
N ARG A 208 10.28 -3.95 32.71
CA ARG A 208 9.06 -4.08 31.91
C ARG A 208 7.84 -3.44 32.56
N GLU A 209 7.73 -3.46 33.89
CA GLU A 209 6.70 -2.70 34.60
C GLU A 209 6.84 -1.20 34.28
N PHE A 210 8.08 -0.69 34.20
CA PHE A 210 8.33 0.68 33.69
C PHE A 210 7.89 0.87 32.22
N ALA A 211 8.17 -0.10 31.33
CA ALA A 211 7.79 0.01 29.92
C ALA A 211 6.28 -0.12 29.67
N GLU A 212 5.57 -0.96 30.44
CA GLU A 212 4.12 -1.08 30.41
C GLU A 212 3.46 0.20 30.93
N GLU A 213 3.97 0.79 32.02
CA GLU A 213 3.51 2.08 32.53
C GLU A 213 3.72 3.22 31.53
N GLU A 214 4.88 3.27 30.86
CA GLU A 214 5.15 4.24 29.78
C GLU A 214 4.21 4.05 28.60
N SER A 215 3.96 2.80 28.19
CA SER A 215 3.02 2.51 27.09
C SER A 215 1.58 2.86 27.44
N GLU A 216 1.13 2.57 28.66
CA GLU A 216 -0.21 2.92 29.13
C GLU A 216 -0.39 4.43 29.31
N GLN A 217 0.66 5.14 29.70
CA GLN A 217 0.68 6.61 29.71
C GLN A 217 0.56 7.15 28.29
N PHE A 218 1.34 6.62 27.34
CA PHE A 218 1.26 7.02 25.93
C PHE A 218 -0.12 6.74 25.32
N GLU A 219 -0.73 5.59 25.61
CA GLU A 219 -2.11 5.29 25.14
C GLU A 219 -3.15 6.25 25.73
N ARG A 220 -2.98 6.67 26.99
CA ARG A 220 -3.84 7.67 27.63
C ARG A 220 -3.68 9.04 26.99
N GLU A 221 -2.45 9.49 26.77
CA GLU A 221 -2.15 10.75 26.07
C GLU A 221 -2.71 10.74 24.64
N LEU A 222 -2.54 9.63 23.92
CA LEU A 222 -3.08 9.47 22.57
C LEU A 222 -4.62 9.53 22.55
N ARG A 223 -5.30 8.92 23.54
CA ARG A 223 -6.76 9.02 23.67
C ARG A 223 -7.19 10.46 23.95
N GLU A 224 -6.54 11.14 24.87
CA GLU A 224 -6.84 12.54 25.16
C GLU A 224 -6.63 13.43 23.92
N ASP A 225 -5.58 13.19 23.14
CA ASP A 225 -5.32 13.94 21.91
C ASP A 225 -6.35 13.64 20.82
N LEU A 226 -6.78 12.39 20.70
CA LEU A 226 -7.87 12.00 19.79
C LEU A 226 -9.21 12.61 20.20
N GLU A 227 -9.50 12.71 21.50
CA GLU A 227 -10.69 13.39 22.03
C GLU A 227 -10.62 14.91 21.77
N LYS A 228 -9.45 15.54 21.97
CA LYS A 228 -9.22 16.96 21.65
C LYS A 228 -9.34 17.25 20.16
N MET A 229 -8.84 16.35 19.29
CA MET A 229 -8.98 16.47 17.83
C MET A 229 -10.37 16.07 17.31
N GLY A 230 -11.18 15.39 18.13
CA GLY A 230 -12.56 15.02 17.85
C GLY A 230 -13.60 16.06 18.34
N ALA A 231 -13.17 17.22 18.83
CA ALA A 231 -14.07 18.29 19.27
C ALA A 231 -14.61 19.14 18.10
N LYS A 232 -15.40 18.51 17.23
CA LYS A 232 -16.71 18.96 16.70
C LYS A 232 -17.23 17.97 15.65
#